data_AF-A0A4W3H326-F1
#
_entry.id   AF-A0A4W3H326-F1
#
_cell.length_a   1.000
_cell.length_b   1.000
_cell.length_c   1.000
_cell.angle_alpha   90.00
_cell.angle_beta   90.00
_cell.angle_gamma   90.00
#
_symmetry.space_group_name_H-M   'P 1'
#
loop_
_entity.id
_entity.type
_entity.pdbx_description
1 polymer ?
#
loop_
_entity_poly.entity_id
_entity_poly.type
_entity_poly.pdbx_seq_one_letter_code
_entity_poly.pdbx_strand_id
1 'polypeptide(L)'
;MLSGEERKRKYCGLVENYCRTTDQEKVPWCYTTDPQKRWEYCSARCYNGNETTYRGTVSTTVSGKHCQRWDSQAPHKHTITPEKFTDQGLIENYCRQPGGEAAPWCYTTDPQTTWETCLISKCEDYNTEIKCYTESSSSIYRGVVSSTVSGKTCQRWDSQKPHKHKFIPENYPGR
;
A
#
# COMPACT_ATOMS: atom_id res chain seq x y z
N MET A 1 -27.35 24.48 -28.28
CA MET A 1 -26.47 23.36 -28.63
C MET A 1 -25.15 23.56 -27.91
N LEU A 2 -24.85 22.74 -26.90
CA LEU A 2 -23.55 22.80 -26.21
C LEU A 2 -22.78 21.54 -26.57
N SER A 3 -21.58 21.76 -27.09
CA SER A 3 -20.64 20.78 -27.62
C SER A 3 -20.20 19.80 -26.53
N GLY A 4 -20.25 18.51 -26.87
CA GLY A 4 -19.75 17.43 -26.04
C GLY A 4 -18.24 17.47 -25.92
N GLU A 5 -17.74 17.69 -24.72
CA GLU A 5 -16.48 17.11 -24.26
C GLU A 5 -16.78 16.32 -22.98
N GLU A 6 -16.78 15.01 -23.14
CA GLU A 6 -16.99 14.04 -22.07
C GLU A 6 -15.93 14.20 -20.98
N ARG A 7 -16.40 14.19 -19.72
CA ARG A 7 -15.61 14.12 -18.49
C ARG A 7 -14.56 13.00 -18.56
N LYS A 8 -13.35 13.30 -19.04
CA LYS A 8 -12.18 12.42 -18.92
C LYS A 8 -11.80 12.36 -17.44
N ARG A 9 -12.22 11.29 -16.76
CA ARG A 9 -11.81 10.95 -15.39
C ARG A 9 -10.28 10.91 -15.35
N LYS A 10 -9.64 11.72 -14.51
CA LYS A 10 -8.18 11.87 -14.47
C LYS A 10 -7.59 10.76 -13.61
N TYR A 11 -6.67 9.97 -14.18
CA TYR A 11 -5.91 8.95 -13.47
C TYR A 11 -4.43 9.30 -13.56
N CYS A 12 -3.72 9.21 -12.43
CA CYS A 12 -2.28 9.43 -12.36
C CYS A 12 -1.55 8.20 -12.91
N GLY A 13 -1.09 8.25 -14.17
CA GLY A 13 -0.11 7.33 -14.77
C GLY A 13 -0.21 5.85 -14.36
N LEU A 14 -0.93 5.05 -15.14
CA LEU A 14 -1.10 3.62 -14.90
C LEU A 14 0.17 2.86 -15.31
N VAL A 15 1.09 2.67 -14.36
CA VAL A 15 2.40 2.06 -14.59
C VAL A 15 2.46 0.71 -13.88
N GLU A 16 2.95 -0.31 -14.59
CA GLU A 16 3.10 -1.68 -14.08
C GLU A 16 1.78 -2.20 -13.48
N ASN A 17 1.82 -2.75 -12.28
CA ASN A 17 0.66 -3.16 -11.49
C ASN A 17 0.53 -2.35 -10.20
N TYR A 18 1.09 -1.15 -10.17
CA TYR A 18 1.14 -0.37 -8.94
C TYR A 18 -0.22 0.19 -8.58
N CYS A 19 -0.55 0.25 -7.30
CA CYS A 19 -1.81 0.76 -6.81
C CYS A 19 -2.02 2.22 -7.18
N ARG A 20 -3.26 2.58 -7.50
CA ARG A 20 -3.63 3.92 -7.94
C ARG A 20 -4.86 4.42 -7.20
N THR A 21 -4.94 5.72 -7.04
CA THR A 21 -6.11 6.43 -6.53
C THR A 21 -6.88 7.04 -7.69
N THR A 22 -8.15 7.34 -7.48
CA THR A 22 -8.97 8.09 -8.43
C THR A 22 -9.40 9.41 -7.79
N ASP A 23 -9.85 10.38 -8.59
CA ASP A 23 -10.34 11.66 -8.09
C ASP A 23 -11.49 11.52 -7.05
N GLN A 24 -12.18 10.37 -7.03
CA GLN A 24 -13.30 10.09 -6.13
C GLN A 24 -12.90 9.24 -4.92
N GLU A 25 -11.78 8.54 -5.00
CA GLU A 25 -11.34 7.56 -4.00
C GLU A 25 -9.93 7.91 -3.51
N LYS A 26 -9.85 8.45 -2.30
CA LYS A 26 -8.59 8.84 -1.64
C LYS A 26 -7.74 7.64 -1.19
N VAL A 27 -8.20 6.42 -1.41
CA VAL A 27 -7.54 5.18 -0.96
C VAL A 27 -7.00 4.44 -2.17
N PRO A 28 -5.71 4.06 -2.19
CA PRO A 28 -5.11 3.37 -3.32
C PRO A 28 -5.70 1.97 -3.49
N TRP A 29 -5.92 1.55 -4.73
CA TRP A 29 -6.44 0.22 -5.05
C TRP A 29 -5.82 -0.31 -6.35
N CYS A 30 -6.06 -1.59 -6.62
CA CYS A 30 -5.72 -2.22 -7.89
C CYS A 30 -6.70 -3.34 -8.25
N TYR A 31 -6.75 -3.73 -9.52
CA TYR A 31 -7.27 -5.06 -9.89
C TYR A 31 -6.31 -6.12 -9.36
N THR A 32 -6.80 -7.32 -9.04
CA THR A 32 -5.93 -8.38 -8.52
C THR A 32 -5.66 -9.46 -9.56
N THR A 33 -4.59 -10.23 -9.39
CA THR A 33 -4.29 -11.41 -10.21
C THR A 33 -5.13 -12.63 -9.82
N ASP A 34 -5.91 -12.55 -8.73
CA ASP A 34 -6.82 -13.59 -8.30
C ASP A 34 -8.13 -13.53 -9.11
N PRO A 35 -8.50 -14.58 -9.87
CA PRO A 35 -9.75 -14.62 -10.63
C PRO A 35 -11.01 -14.46 -9.78
N GLN A 36 -10.97 -14.79 -8.48
CA GLN A 36 -12.11 -14.70 -7.57
C GLN A 36 -12.26 -13.32 -6.92
N LYS A 37 -11.20 -12.50 -6.92
CA LYS A 37 -11.22 -11.16 -6.32
C LYS A 37 -10.88 -10.11 -7.37
N ARG A 38 -11.92 -9.49 -7.94
CA ARG A 38 -11.77 -8.53 -9.03
C ARG A 38 -10.83 -7.37 -8.73
N TRP A 39 -11.02 -6.72 -7.59
CA TRP A 39 -10.21 -5.60 -7.13
C TRP A 39 -10.21 -5.58 -5.61
N GLU A 40 -9.23 -4.89 -5.05
CA GLU A 40 -9.18 -4.65 -3.61
C GLU A 40 -8.36 -3.40 -3.31
N TYR A 41 -8.64 -2.77 -2.17
CA TYR A 41 -7.78 -1.70 -1.68
C TYR A 41 -6.38 -2.22 -1.41
N CYS A 42 -5.42 -1.39 -1.76
CA CYS A 42 -4.05 -1.60 -1.37
C CYS A 42 -3.85 -1.18 0.08
N SER A 43 -2.90 -1.84 0.74
CA SER A 43 -2.58 -1.49 2.11
C SER A 43 -2.29 0.00 2.21
N ALA A 44 -3.05 0.70 3.05
CA ALA A 44 -2.76 2.08 3.39
C ALA A 44 -1.35 2.11 3.99
N ARG A 45 -0.43 2.79 3.31
CA ARG A 45 0.92 3.06 3.83
C ARG A 45 0.92 4.24 4.78
N CYS A 46 -0.21 4.61 5.36
CA CYS A 46 -0.25 5.80 6.19
C CYS A 46 -0.94 5.64 7.52
N TYR A 47 -0.43 6.37 8.52
CA TYR A 47 -1.00 6.52 9.84
C TYR A 47 -1.45 7.96 10.07
N ASN A 48 -2.56 8.14 10.78
CA ASN A 48 -3.04 9.46 11.21
C ASN A 48 -2.44 9.76 12.59
N GLY A 49 -1.79 10.90 12.75
CA GLY A 49 -1.14 11.28 14.01
C GLY A 49 0.17 10.53 14.27
N ASN A 50 0.22 9.68 15.30
CA ASN A 50 1.41 8.96 15.76
C ASN A 50 1.55 7.58 15.09
N GLU A 51 2.78 7.15 14.82
CA GLU A 51 3.19 5.86 14.28
C GLU A 51 2.55 4.67 15.01
N THR A 52 2.29 4.81 16.30
CA THR A 52 1.65 3.80 17.17
C THR A 52 0.19 3.52 16.83
N THR A 53 -0.49 4.43 16.12
CA THR A 53 -1.89 4.26 15.70
C THR A 53 -2.01 3.49 14.39
N TYR A 54 -0.90 3.16 13.73
CA TYR A 54 -0.93 2.40 12.48
C TYR A 54 -1.61 1.04 12.69
N ARG A 55 -2.71 0.81 11.96
CA ARG A 55 -3.46 -0.46 11.96
C ARG A 55 -3.64 -1.02 10.54
N GLY A 56 -2.84 -0.56 9.59
CA GLY A 56 -2.83 -1.11 8.24
C GLY A 56 -2.18 -2.50 8.18
N THR A 57 -2.16 -3.08 6.98
CA THR A 57 -1.77 -4.47 6.75
C THR A 57 -0.45 -4.62 6.00
N VAL A 58 0.40 -3.58 5.95
CA VAL A 58 1.76 -3.72 5.39
C VAL A 58 2.49 -4.80 6.18
N SER A 59 3.06 -5.78 5.49
CA SER A 59 3.80 -6.92 6.06
C SER A 59 5.14 -7.15 5.34
N THR A 60 5.73 -6.07 4.85
CA THR A 60 6.99 -6.08 4.12
C THR A 60 7.84 -4.88 4.54
N THR A 61 9.14 -5.11 4.74
CA THR A 61 10.09 -4.13 5.23
C THR A 61 10.53 -3.14 4.14
N VAL A 62 11.31 -2.12 4.49
CA VAL A 62 11.87 -1.14 3.53
C VAL A 62 12.72 -1.78 2.45
N SER A 63 13.45 -2.87 2.75
CA SER A 63 14.25 -3.61 1.76
C SER A 63 13.50 -4.76 1.08
N GLY A 64 12.19 -4.91 1.33
CA GLY A 64 11.37 -5.92 0.65
C GLY A 64 11.29 -7.27 1.35
N LYS A 65 11.79 -7.41 2.59
CA LYS A 65 11.75 -8.68 3.32
C LYS A 65 10.35 -8.94 3.88
N HIS A 66 9.92 -10.20 3.84
CA HIS A 66 8.64 -10.60 4.42
C HIS A 66 8.69 -10.57 5.94
N CYS A 67 7.67 -10.00 6.56
CA CYS A 67 7.52 -9.99 8.00
C CYS A 67 7.20 -11.38 8.55
N GLN A 68 7.84 -11.73 9.67
CA GLN A 68 7.48 -12.84 10.54
C GLN A 68 6.20 -12.48 11.31
N ARG A 69 5.32 -13.47 11.54
CA ARG A 69 4.12 -13.27 12.36
C ARG A 69 4.49 -13.00 13.82
N TRP A 70 3.76 -12.09 14.46
CA TRP A 70 4.00 -11.72 15.85
C TRP A 70 3.76 -12.86 16.85
N ASP A 71 2.94 -13.85 16.50
CA ASP A 71 2.74 -15.07 17.30
C ASP A 71 3.73 -16.20 16.96
N SER A 72 4.58 -16.02 15.93
CA SER A 72 5.62 -16.98 15.56
C SER A 72 6.90 -16.74 16.35
N GLN A 73 7.58 -17.81 16.74
CA GLN A 73 8.92 -17.77 17.35
C GLN A 73 10.02 -18.26 16.41
N ALA A 74 9.74 -18.31 15.11
CA ALA A 74 10.67 -18.69 14.06
C ALA A 74 10.53 -17.77 12.82
N PRO A 75 11.64 -17.45 12.12
CA PRO A 75 13.02 -17.82 12.44
C PRO A 75 13.61 -17.13 13.68
N HIS A 76 13.05 -15.99 14.09
CA HIS A 76 13.58 -15.22 15.22
C HIS A 76 12.72 -15.41 16.46
N LYS A 77 13.34 -15.79 17.57
CA LYS A 77 12.66 -15.78 18.88
C LYS A 77 12.58 -14.34 19.40
N HIS A 78 11.44 -13.98 20.00
CA HIS A 78 11.24 -12.63 20.52
C HIS A 78 10.25 -12.57 21.67
N THR A 79 10.32 -11.49 22.45
CA THR A 79 9.48 -11.25 23.63
C THR A 79 8.23 -10.42 23.35
N ILE A 80 8.18 -9.74 22.20
CA ILE A 80 7.07 -8.88 21.78
C ILE A 80 6.00 -9.75 21.10
N THR A 81 5.08 -10.30 21.88
CA THR A 81 4.03 -11.20 21.38
C THR A 81 2.63 -10.62 21.61
N PRO A 82 1.60 -11.03 20.84
CA PRO A 82 0.24 -10.53 21.00
C PRO A 82 -0.34 -10.79 22.40
N GLU A 83 0.10 -11.86 23.08
CA GLU A 83 -0.34 -12.22 24.43
C GLU A 83 0.25 -11.28 25.49
N LYS A 84 1.46 -10.77 25.27
CA LYS A 84 2.15 -9.85 26.20
C LYS A 84 1.82 -8.38 25.93
N PHE A 85 1.61 -8.02 24.66
CA PHE A 85 1.37 -6.66 24.18
C PHE A 85 -0.02 -6.54 23.56
N THR A 86 -1.05 -6.77 24.39
CA THR A 86 -2.45 -6.97 23.95
C THR A 86 -3.09 -5.73 23.32
N ASP A 87 -2.62 -4.53 23.64
CA ASP A 87 -3.14 -3.25 23.14
C ASP A 87 -2.38 -2.70 21.91
N GLN A 88 -1.28 -3.36 21.52
CA GLN A 88 -0.43 -2.92 20.41
C GLN A 88 -0.94 -3.39 19.02
N GLY A 89 -2.02 -4.15 18.98
CA GLY A 89 -2.64 -4.61 17.74
C GLY A 89 -1.72 -5.50 16.91
N LEU A 90 -0.89 -6.32 17.57
CA LEU A 90 0.05 -7.28 16.97
C LEU A 90 -0.73 -8.43 16.30
N ILE A 91 -1.24 -8.18 15.10
CA ILE A 91 -2.06 -9.12 14.32
C ILE A 91 -1.25 -9.59 13.12
N GLU A 92 -1.31 -10.90 12.85
CA GLU A 92 -0.60 -11.54 11.74
C GLU A 92 0.90 -11.17 11.76
N ASN A 93 1.42 -10.69 10.63
CA ASN A 93 2.78 -10.20 10.46
C ASN A 93 2.80 -8.73 10.03
N TYR A 94 1.77 -7.96 10.39
CA TYR A 94 1.67 -6.57 9.96
C TYR A 94 2.64 -5.68 10.73
N CYS A 95 3.23 -4.69 10.08
CA CYS A 95 4.14 -3.75 10.71
C CYS A 95 3.45 -2.99 11.82
N ARG A 96 4.10 -2.89 12.99
CA ARG A 96 3.55 -2.25 14.18
C ARG A 96 4.63 -1.46 14.90
N GLN A 97 4.20 -0.64 15.86
CA GLN A 97 5.09 0.09 16.73
C GLN A 97 4.83 -0.22 18.20
N PRO A 98 5.23 -1.41 18.70
CA PRO A 98 4.91 -1.83 20.07
C PRO A 98 5.80 -1.22 21.17
N GLY A 99 6.80 -0.38 20.86
CA GLY A 99 7.84 -0.02 21.83
C GLY A 99 8.40 1.40 21.78
N GLY A 100 7.85 2.30 20.97
CA GLY A 100 8.33 3.68 20.87
C GLY A 100 9.51 3.90 19.91
N GLU A 101 9.71 2.99 18.95
CA GLU A 101 10.67 3.22 17.86
C GLU A 101 10.20 4.37 16.93
N ALA A 102 11.05 4.76 15.97
CA ALA A 102 10.77 5.91 15.11
C ALA A 102 9.77 5.65 13.95
N ALA A 103 9.60 4.38 13.53
CA ALA A 103 8.67 4.00 12.47
C ALA A 103 8.16 2.56 12.66
N PRO A 104 6.94 2.21 12.18
CA PRO A 104 6.44 0.86 12.32
C PRO A 104 7.38 -0.16 11.67
N TRP A 105 7.54 -1.31 12.31
CA TRP A 105 8.51 -2.33 11.93
C TRP A 105 7.94 -3.74 12.14
N CYS A 106 8.69 -4.76 11.75
CA CYS A 106 8.38 -6.16 12.05
C CYS A 106 9.65 -7.00 12.18
N TYR A 107 9.56 -8.14 12.86
CA TYR A 107 10.55 -9.21 12.69
C TYR A 107 10.50 -9.73 11.25
N THR A 108 11.62 -10.17 10.68
CA THR A 108 11.64 -10.66 9.29
C THR A 108 11.72 -12.18 9.21
N THR A 109 11.34 -12.75 8.08
CA THR A 109 11.52 -14.18 7.80
C THR A 109 12.92 -14.51 7.27
N ASP A 110 13.77 -13.51 7.03
CA ASP A 110 15.17 -13.70 6.65
C ASP A 110 15.99 -14.04 7.90
N PRO A 111 16.67 -15.21 7.95
CA PRO A 111 17.52 -15.59 9.07
C PRO A 111 18.66 -14.61 9.38
N GLN A 112 19.09 -13.79 8.40
CA GLN A 112 20.18 -12.82 8.55
C GLN A 112 19.70 -11.45 9.05
N THR A 113 18.40 -11.16 8.98
CA THR A 113 17.84 -9.87 9.37
C THR A 113 16.77 -10.07 10.42
N THR A 114 17.08 -9.86 11.70
CA THR A 114 16.14 -10.13 12.79
C THR A 114 14.86 -9.29 12.69
N TRP A 115 14.99 -7.99 12.48
CA TRP A 115 13.87 -7.06 12.31
C TRP A 115 14.29 -5.91 11.40
N GLU A 116 13.31 -5.22 10.82
CA GLU A 116 13.56 -4.06 9.98
C GLU A 116 12.31 -3.18 9.94
N THR A 117 12.50 -1.88 9.70
CA THR A 117 11.40 -0.92 9.55
C THR A 117 10.60 -1.18 8.28
N CYS A 118 9.36 -0.73 8.29
CA CYS A 118 8.47 -0.74 7.14
C CYS A 118 8.29 0.68 6.60
N LEU A 119 8.16 0.79 5.28
CA LEU A 119 7.92 2.08 4.64
C LEU A 119 6.44 2.47 4.76
N ILE A 120 6.12 3.23 5.80
CA ILE A 120 4.79 3.75 6.14
C ILE A 120 4.96 5.23 6.53
N SER A 121 4.22 6.15 5.89
CA SER A 121 4.33 7.62 6.02
C SER A 121 3.11 8.24 6.72
N LYS A 122 3.16 9.50 7.21
CA LYS A 122 1.98 10.13 7.83
C LYS A 122 0.91 10.42 6.79
N CYS A 123 -0.37 10.21 7.11
CA CYS A 123 -1.48 10.53 6.20
C CYS A 123 -1.58 12.03 5.88
N GLU A 124 -1.12 12.91 6.78
CA GLU A 124 -1.04 14.36 6.57
C GLU A 124 -0.03 14.75 5.49
N ASP A 125 1.07 13.98 5.35
CA ASP A 125 2.01 14.11 4.23
C ASP A 125 1.36 13.71 2.89
N TYR A 126 0.19 13.04 2.92
CA TYR A 126 -0.63 12.76 1.73
C TYR A 126 -1.74 13.81 1.51
N ASN A 127 -1.90 14.80 2.40
CA ASN A 127 -3.10 15.67 2.44
C ASN A 127 -2.84 17.12 1.97
N THR A 128 -1.65 17.43 1.45
CA THR A 128 -1.43 18.65 0.65
C THR A 128 -2.07 18.48 -0.73
N GLU A 129 -3.33 18.94 -0.84
CA GLU A 129 -4.14 19.07 -2.06
C GLU A 129 -3.85 18.05 -3.19
N ILE A 130 -4.53 16.90 -3.13
CA ILE A 130 -4.67 16.00 -4.27
C ILE A 130 -5.45 16.73 -5.38
N LYS A 131 -4.74 17.42 -6.27
CA LYS A 131 -5.29 17.98 -7.50
C LYS A 131 -4.48 17.47 -8.69
N CYS A 132 -5.14 16.74 -9.57
CA CYS A 132 -4.59 16.31 -10.85
C CYS A 132 -4.45 17.51 -11.80
N TYR A 133 -3.31 18.19 -11.74
CA TYR A 133 -2.93 19.16 -12.77
C TYR A 133 -1.69 18.73 -13.55
N THR A 134 -1.85 18.87 -14.86
CA THR A 134 -0.78 18.98 -15.82
C THR A 134 0.06 20.22 -15.50
N GLU A 135 1.37 20.01 -15.54
CA GLU A 135 2.42 21.02 -15.65
C GLU A 135 3.08 21.47 -14.35
N SER A 136 4.39 21.25 -14.34
CA SER A 136 5.41 21.89 -13.50
C SER A 136 5.18 21.87 -11.99
N SER A 137 5.42 20.71 -11.39
CA SER A 137 6.41 20.50 -10.31
C SER A 137 6.08 19.23 -9.51
N SER A 138 7.07 18.36 -9.42
CA SER A 138 7.10 17.05 -8.78
C SER A 138 6.42 17.05 -7.40
N SER A 139 5.43 16.22 -7.09
CA SER A 139 5.49 14.75 -7.02
C SER A 139 4.12 14.16 -6.66
N ILE A 140 3.92 12.89 -7.06
CA ILE A 140 2.67 12.12 -7.17
C ILE A 140 2.78 10.94 -6.18
N TYR A 141 1.68 10.25 -5.80
CA TYR A 141 1.82 8.87 -5.28
C TYR A 141 2.37 7.97 -6.39
N ARG A 142 3.70 7.96 -6.54
CA ARG A 142 4.51 7.04 -7.35
C ARG A 142 4.98 5.88 -6.49
N GLY A 143 4.10 5.40 -5.61
CA GLY A 143 4.38 4.20 -4.84
C GLY A 143 4.45 2.99 -5.76
N VAL A 144 5.45 2.13 -5.53
CA VAL A 144 5.59 0.83 -6.21
C VAL A 144 4.77 -0.28 -5.52
N VAL A 145 3.80 0.08 -4.68
CA VAL A 145 2.95 -0.91 -3.99
C VAL A 145 2.12 -1.62 -5.03
N SER A 146 2.21 -2.95 -5.03
CA SER A 146 1.53 -3.83 -5.98
C SER A 146 0.84 -5.00 -5.29
N SER A 147 0.50 -4.82 -4.01
CA SER A 147 -0.20 -5.82 -3.20
C SER A 147 -1.37 -5.22 -2.42
N THR A 148 -2.45 -5.97 -2.33
CA THR A 148 -3.69 -5.55 -1.68
C THR A 148 -3.65 -5.74 -0.16
N VAL A 149 -4.67 -5.26 0.57
CA VAL A 149 -4.77 -5.46 2.02
C VAL A 149 -4.75 -6.94 2.44
N SER A 150 -5.25 -7.83 1.59
CA SER A 150 -5.22 -9.28 1.82
C SER A 150 -4.00 -9.99 1.20
N GLY A 151 -2.99 -9.21 0.78
CA GLY A 151 -1.75 -9.74 0.20
C GLY A 151 -1.84 -10.21 -1.25
N LYS A 152 -2.95 -9.96 -1.95
CA LYS A 152 -3.10 -10.37 -3.36
C LYS A 152 -2.25 -9.48 -4.25
N THR A 153 -1.56 -10.09 -5.21
CA THR A 153 -0.78 -9.35 -6.20
C THR A 153 -1.70 -8.59 -7.14
N CYS A 154 -1.37 -7.33 -7.38
CA CYS A 154 -2.08 -6.48 -8.31
C CYS A 154 -1.87 -6.96 -9.76
N GLN A 155 -2.93 -6.90 -10.55
CA GLN A 155 -2.91 -7.07 -11.99
C GLN A 155 -2.26 -5.84 -12.63
N ARG A 156 -1.43 -6.08 -13.65
CA ARG A 156 -0.84 -4.98 -14.45
C ARG A 156 -1.94 -4.21 -15.17
N TRP A 157 -1.80 -2.89 -15.22
CA TRP A 157 -2.77 -2.03 -15.88
C TRP A 157 -2.79 -2.21 -17.40
N ASP A 158 -1.69 -2.64 -18.00
CA ASP A 158 -1.62 -3.04 -19.42
C ASP A 158 -2.24 -4.44 -19.68
N SER A 159 -2.58 -5.19 -18.63
CA SER A 159 -3.22 -6.50 -18.75
C SER A 159 -4.74 -6.39 -18.69
N GLN A 160 -5.41 -7.20 -19.51
CA GLN A 160 -6.87 -7.41 -19.46
C GLN A 160 -7.25 -8.76 -18.84
N LYS A 161 -6.29 -9.41 -18.16
CA LYS A 161 -6.46 -10.69 -17.47
C LYS A 161 -5.87 -10.64 -16.04
N PRO A 162 -6.52 -11.29 -15.05
CA PRO A 162 -7.81 -11.98 -15.16
C PRO A 162 -9.01 -11.04 -15.34
N HIS A 163 -8.89 -9.77 -14.96
CA HIS A 163 -10.01 -8.83 -14.94
C HIS A 163 -9.93 -7.83 -16.08
N LYS A 164 -10.87 -7.90 -17.03
CA LYS A 164 -11.01 -6.86 -18.05
C LYS A 164 -11.42 -5.53 -17.40
N HIS A 165 -10.79 -4.43 -17.79
CA HIS A 165 -11.08 -3.10 -17.28
C HIS A 165 -10.76 -1.98 -18.27
N LYS A 166 -11.41 -0.83 -18.09
CA LYS A 166 -11.25 0.36 -18.93
C LYS A 166 -9.98 1.18 -18.65
N PHE A 167 -9.24 0.83 -17.60
CA PHE A 167 -8.06 1.55 -17.13
C PHE A 167 -6.81 1.06 -17.87
N ILE A 168 -6.61 1.59 -19.07
CA ILE A 168 -5.57 1.17 -20.02
C ILE A 168 -4.48 2.26 -20.06
N PRO A 169 -3.19 1.96 -19.82
CA PRO A 169 -2.12 2.95 -19.73
C PRO A 169 -2.03 3.92 -20.90
N GLU A 170 -2.32 3.47 -22.11
CA GLU A 170 -2.33 4.27 -23.34
C GLU A 170 -3.35 5.42 -23.27
N ASN A 171 -4.45 5.23 -22.54
CA ASN A 171 -5.47 6.25 -22.31
C ASN A 171 -5.16 7.15 -21.11
N TYR A 172 -4.16 6.77 -20.31
CA TYR A 172 -3.72 7.45 -19.09
C TYR A 172 -2.18 7.55 -19.02
N PRO A 173 -1.54 8.13 -20.05
CA PRO A 173 -0.09 8.16 -20.13
C PRO A 173 0.47 8.94 -18.94
N GLY A 174 1.35 8.30 -18.17
CA GLY A 174 2.20 9.02 -17.23
C GLY A 174 3.16 9.90 -18.03
N ARG A 175 3.33 11.16 -17.62
CA ARG A 175 4.50 11.95 -18.02
C ARG A 175 5.71 11.49 -17.20
#